data_AF-A0A8T7CKZ6-F1
#
_entry.id   AF-A0A8T7CKZ6-F1
#
_cell.length_a   1.000
_cell.length_b   1.000
_cell.length_c   1.000
_cell.angle_alpha   90.00
_cell.angle_beta   90.00
_cell.angle_gamma   90.00
#
_symmetry.space_group_name_H-M   'P 1'
#
loop_
_entity.id
_entity.type
_entity.pdbx_description
1 polymer ?
#
loop_
_entity_poly.entity_id
_entity_poly.type
_entity_poly.pdbx_seq_one_letter_code
_entity_poly.pdbx_strand_id
1 'polypeptide(L)' 'MTETHLSQVRFDSLDIAEPVLQGIEAAGFVSCTPIQAETLPVALRGGDVAGQAQTGTGKTAAFL' A
#
# COMPACT_ATOMS: atom_id res chain seq x y z
N MET A 1 -5.85 -17.29 -12.69
CA MET A 1 -4.91 -16.15 -12.64
C MET A 1 -4.96 -15.63 -11.22
N THR A 2 -4.18 -16.22 -10.32
CA THR A 2 -4.28 -15.93 -8.88
C THR A 2 -2.89 -16.04 -8.27
N GLU A 3 -2.05 -15.05 -8.58
CA GLU A 3 -0.83 -14.82 -7.81
C GLU A 3 -0.97 -13.43 -7.21
N THR A 4 -1.54 -13.40 -5.99
CA THR A 4 -1.58 -12.20 -5.16
C THR A 4 -0.14 -11.91 -4.74
N HIS A 5 0.60 -11.19 -5.57
CA HIS A 5 1.95 -10.76 -5.24
C HIS A 5 1.87 -9.74 -4.11
N LEU A 6 1.94 -10.18 -2.86
CA LEU A 6 2.13 -9.33 -1.69
C LEU A 6 3.64 -9.18 -1.42
N SER A 7 4.04 -8.01 -0.96
CA SER A 7 5.39 -7.76 -0.49
C SER A 7 5.56 -8.20 0.98
N GLN A 8 6.79 -8.13 1.48
CA GLN A 8 7.08 -8.32 2.91
C GLN A 8 6.78 -7.07 3.75
N VAL A 9 6.42 -5.95 3.12
CA VAL A 9 6.11 -4.69 3.82
C VAL A 9 4.67 -4.75 4.32
N ARG A 10 4.49 -4.55 5.63
CA ARG A 10 3.18 -4.52 6.28
C ARG A 10 2.69 -3.08 6.43
N PHE A 11 1.38 -2.88 6.39
CA PHE A 11 0.81 -1.54 6.60
C PHE A 11 1.11 -0.99 7.99
N ASP A 12 1.11 -1.85 9.02
CA ASP A 12 1.44 -1.49 10.41
C ASP A 12 2.93 -1.14 10.63
N SER A 13 3.79 -1.37 9.63
CA SER A 13 5.20 -0.99 9.68
C SER A 13 5.47 0.40 9.09
N LEU A 14 4.45 1.05 8.53
CA LEU A 14 4.52 2.38 7.93
C LEU A 14 3.97 3.43 8.89
N ASP A 15 4.40 4.69 8.70
CA ASP A 15 3.93 5.84 9.49
C ASP A 15 2.53 6.28 9.01
N ILE A 16 1.53 5.43 9.27
CA ILE A 16 0.12 5.63 8.91
C ILE A 16 -0.66 5.98 10.18
N ALA A 17 -1.56 6.96 10.09
CA ALA A 17 -2.41 7.32 11.22
C ALA A 17 -3.29 6.15 11.66
N GLU A 18 -3.36 5.92 12.98
CA GLU A 18 -4.10 4.80 13.60
C GLU A 18 -5.52 4.58 13.06
N PRO A 19 -6.37 5.62 12.84
CA PRO A 19 -7.71 5.40 12.29
C PRO A 19 -7.71 4.81 10.86
N VAL A 20 -6.68 5.13 10.06
CA VAL A 20 -6.52 4.59 8.71
C VAL A 20 -6.04 3.15 8.78
N LEU A 21 -5.10 2.83 9.67
CA LEU A 21 -4.61 1.47 9.88
C LEU A 21 -5.75 0.53 10.30
N GLN A 22 -6.62 0.96 11.21
CA GLN A 22 -7.82 0.20 11.61
C GLN A 22 -8.76 -0.07 10.42
N GLY A 23 -8.93 0.91 9.52
CA GLY A 23 -9.72 0.72 8.30
C GLY A 23 -9.07 -0.29 7.33
N ILE A 24 -7.75 -0.25 7.19
CA ILE A 24 -6.96 -1.19 6.37
C ILE A 24 -7.10 -2.62 6.93
N GLU A 25 -6.95 -2.78 8.24
CA GLU A 25 -7.11 -4.08 8.91
C GLU A 25 -8.55 -4.61 8.81
N ALA A 26 -9.56 -3.76 9.02
CA ALA A 26 -10.97 -4.12 8.87
C ALA A 26 -11.33 -4.55 7.44
N ALA A 27 -10.65 -4.00 6.43
CA ALA A 27 -10.77 -4.42 5.04
C ALA A 27 -10.01 -5.72 4.71
N GLY A 28 -9.27 -6.29 5.69
CA GLY A 28 -8.54 -7.53 5.55
C GLY A 28 -7.16 -7.38 4.89
N PHE A 29 -6.63 -6.16 4.79
CA PHE A 29 -5.31 -5.91 4.24
C PHE A 29 -4.24 -5.98 5.33
N VAL A 30 -3.20 -6.76 5.09
CA VAL A 30 -2.11 -7.00 6.05
C VAL A 30 -0.77 -6.53 5.48
N SER A 31 -0.47 -6.99 4.27
CA SER A 31 0.77 -6.64 3.54
C SER A 31 0.46 -5.80 2.31
N CYS A 32 1.37 -4.87 2.01
CA CYS A 32 1.33 -4.05 0.80
C CYS A 32 1.55 -4.91 -0.44
N THR A 33 0.93 -4.55 -1.57
CA THR A 33 1.40 -5.02 -2.89
C THR A 33 2.77 -4.41 -3.23
N PRO A 34 3.56 -4.97 -4.17
CA PRO A 34 4.86 -4.42 -4.54
C PRO A 34 4.83 -2.93 -4.85
N ILE A 35 3.84 -2.48 -5.65
CA ILE A 35 3.73 -1.06 -6.00
C ILE A 35 3.41 -0.19 -4.78
N GLN A 36 2.57 -0.66 -3.85
CA GLN A 36 2.29 0.05 -2.59
C GLN A 36 3.53 0.10 -1.70
N ALA A 37 4.29 -1.00 -1.59
CA ALA A 37 5.51 -1.07 -0.81
C ALA A 37 6.60 -0.11 -1.30
N GLU A 38 6.68 0.09 -2.62
CA GLU A 38 7.62 1.03 -3.23
C GLU A 38 7.19 2.49 -3.08
N THR A 39 5.88 2.77 -3.08
CA THR A 39 5.34 4.13 -3.19
C THR A 39 4.89 4.73 -1.86
N LEU A 40 4.24 3.97 -0.98
CA LEU A 40 3.71 4.48 0.29
C LEU A 40 4.78 5.11 1.18
N PRO A 41 6.00 4.56 1.35
CA PRO A 41 7.01 5.22 2.16
C PRO A 41 7.38 6.61 1.63
N VAL A 42 7.39 6.79 0.30
CA VAL A 42 7.71 8.09 -0.33
C VAL A 42 6.56 9.06 -0.15
N ALA A 43 5.33 8.60 -0.43
CA ALA A 43 4.12 9.42 -0.32
C ALA A 43 3.86 9.89 1.13
N LEU A 44 4.03 9.00 2.12
CA LEU A 44 3.84 9.32 3.54
C LEU A 44 4.83 10.37 4.05
N ARG A 45 5.99 10.51 3.42
CA ARG A 45 6.97 11.57 3.72
C ARG A 45 6.70 12.88 2.96
N GLY A 46 5.59 12.98 2.24
CA GLY A 46 5.24 14.15 1.42
C GLY A 46 6.02 14.26 0.11
N GLY A 47 6.62 13.16 -0.36
CA GLY A 47 7.33 13.12 -1.63
C GLY A 47 6.40 12.88 -2.82
N ASP A 48 6.77 13.42 -3.98
CA ASP A 48 6.05 13.17 -5.23
C ASP A 48 6.30 11.74 -5.73
N VAL A 49 5.25 11.08 -6.19
CA VAL A 49 5.30 9.69 -6.68
C VAL A 49 4.68 9.60 -8.07
N ALA A 50 5.41 9.00 -9.01
CA ALA A 50 4.89 8.54 -10.29
C ALA A 50 4.99 7.00 -10.35
N GLY A 51 3.85 6.31 -10.34
CA GLY A 51 3.79 4.85 -10.33
C GLY A 51 3.16 4.28 -11.62
N GLN A 52 3.81 3.28 -12.22
CA GLN A 52 3.27 2.53 -13.36
C GLN A 52 3.12 1.05 -13.00
N ALA A 53 1.90 0.53 -13.03
CA ALA A 53 1.62 -0.91 -12.90
C ALA A 53 0.30 -1.27 -13.60
N GLN A 54 0.07 -2.55 -13.89
CA GLN A 54 -1.15 -3.04 -14.54
C GLN A 54 -2.39 -2.91 -13.65
N THR A 55 -3.60 -2.71 -14.21
CA THR A 55 -4.86 -2.70 -13.44
C THR A 55 -5.01 -3.95 -12.56
N GLY A 56 -5.56 -3.79 -11.34
CA GLY A 56 -5.72 -4.89 -10.37
C GLY A 56 -4.53 -5.10 -9.41
N THR A 57 -3.49 -4.26 -9.47
CA THR A 57 -2.27 -4.37 -8.63
C THR A 57 -2.29 -3.54 -7.34
N GLY A 58 -3.44 -2.94 -7.00
CA GLY A 58 -3.59 -2.15 -5.77
C GLY A 58 -3.06 -0.71 -5.84
N LYS A 59 -2.65 -0.22 -7.02
CA LYS A 59 -2.18 1.17 -7.24
C LYS A 59 -3.08 2.24 -6.62
N THR A 60 -4.40 2.12 -6.74
CA THR A 60 -5.33 3.15 -6.27
C THR A 60 -5.21 3.40 -4.77
N ALA A 61 -5.04 2.33 -3.98
CA ALA A 61 -4.84 2.45 -2.54
C ALA A 61 -3.43 2.93 -2.13
N ALA A 62 -2.51 3.13 -3.09
CA ALA A 62 -1.21 3.73 -2.82
C ALA A 62 -1.25 5.28 -2.77
N PHE A 63 -2.37 5.89 -3.18
CA PHE A 63 -2.51 7.35 -3.31
C PHE A 63 -3.71 7.95 -2.55
N LEU A 64 -4.49 7.12 -1.84
CA LEU A 64 -5.64 7.54 -1.00
C LEU A 64 -5.23 7.58 0.47
#